data_AF-A0AAD4E1C9-F1
#
_entry.id   AF-A0AAD4E1C9-F1
#
_cell.length_a   1.000
_cell.length_b   1.000
_cell.length_c   1.000
_cell.angle_alpha   90.00
_cell.angle_beta   90.00
_cell.angle_gamma   90.00
#
_symmetry.space_group_name_H-M   'P 1'
#
loop_
_entity.id
_entity.type
_entity.pdbx_description
1 polymer ?
#
loop_
_entity_poly.entity_id
_entity_poly.type
_entity_poly.pdbx_seq_one_letter_code
_entity_poly.pdbx_strand_id
1 'polypeptide(L)'
;MSTTDATLSPSVPPVPSRNSESDKTQLLWYDPPRHPFWCLCFKALCLIAISKPSVNHWDDLINGRKKEEWAEHKKMVTDRLGNMNVTAGLVLTTSAVFISTQPPFQPLMPYASHGSYILQVSSFVAALISLMTGTSVLIIYDTCYGNADMKRILKSLKRSRLRLVCSLILMAYPSLALAVSTMALLTAVFVAGFTSDKLFVKILTAVTYLTLVLLAVLAVYVFSAPWFDSINDPDPADSHDRPSSGPKGDSVVSHREIEYSGSRIKPRRKELV
;
A
#
# COMPACT_ATOMS: atom_id res chain seq x y z
N MET A 1 -74.66 -22.21 -31.66
CA MET A 1 -73.79 -21.01 -31.77
C MET A 1 -72.59 -21.26 -30.86
N SER A 2 -71.52 -21.82 -31.43
CA SER A 2 -70.27 -22.10 -30.72
C SER A 2 -69.29 -20.98 -31.02
N THR A 3 -68.84 -20.28 -29.99
CA THR A 3 -67.80 -19.25 -30.08
C THR A 3 -66.50 -19.89 -29.63
N THR A 4 -65.54 -20.00 -30.54
CA THR A 4 -64.21 -20.58 -30.32
C THR A 4 -63.25 -19.44 -29.98
N ASP A 5 -62.82 -19.34 -28.72
CA ASP A 5 -61.79 -18.39 -28.30
C ASP A 5 -60.40 -18.98 -28.57
N ALA A 6 -59.69 -18.39 -29.55
CA ALA A 6 -58.29 -18.69 -29.85
C ALA A 6 -57.38 -17.80 -29.00
N THR A 7 -56.69 -18.40 -28.03
CA THR A 7 -55.66 -17.77 -27.22
C THR A 7 -54.37 -17.61 -28.05
N LEU A 8 -54.05 -16.38 -28.46
CA LEU A 8 -52.78 -16.03 -29.09
C LEU A 8 -51.72 -15.76 -28.00
N SER A 9 -50.73 -16.64 -27.86
CA SER A 9 -49.55 -16.39 -27.01
C SER A 9 -48.57 -15.44 -27.73
N PRO A 10 -48.09 -14.37 -27.06
CA PRO A 10 -47.09 -13.48 -27.64
C PRO A 10 -45.71 -14.14 -27.61
N SER A 11 -45.12 -14.32 -28.80
CA SER A 11 -43.74 -14.76 -28.98
C SER A 11 -42.76 -13.70 -28.46
N VAL A 12 -42.10 -13.98 -27.35
CA VAL A 12 -41.04 -13.15 -26.78
C VAL A 12 -39.80 -13.25 -27.68
N PRO A 13 -39.27 -12.13 -28.23
CA PRO A 13 -38.07 -12.17 -29.05
C PRO A 13 -36.84 -12.55 -28.21
N PRO A 14 -35.86 -13.27 -28.81
CA PRO A 14 -34.65 -13.68 -28.11
C PRO A 14 -33.86 -12.48 -27.62
N VAL A 15 -33.59 -12.45 -26.31
CA VAL A 15 -32.75 -11.43 -25.67
C VAL A 15 -31.34 -11.56 -26.27
N PRO A 16 -30.79 -10.50 -26.90
CA PRO A 16 -29.43 -10.55 -27.41
C PRO A 16 -28.48 -10.73 -26.23
N SER A 17 -27.71 -11.83 -26.28
CA SER A 17 -26.61 -12.11 -25.38
C SER A 17 -25.64 -10.92 -25.42
N ARG A 18 -25.64 -10.14 -24.35
CA ARG A 18 -24.81 -8.96 -24.18
C ARG A 18 -23.35 -9.42 -24.11
N ASN A 19 -22.66 -9.31 -25.24
CA ASN A 19 -21.27 -9.70 -25.44
C ASN A 19 -20.36 -9.20 -24.31
N SER A 20 -19.56 -10.13 -23.80
CA SER A 20 -18.46 -9.99 -22.84
C SER A 20 -17.23 -9.25 -23.39
N GLU A 21 -17.37 -8.51 -24.50
CA GLU A 21 -16.28 -7.74 -25.12
C GLU A 21 -16.02 -6.39 -24.45
N SER A 22 -16.97 -5.86 -23.66
CA SER A 22 -16.77 -4.59 -22.95
C SER A 22 -15.80 -4.67 -21.75
N ASP A 23 -15.40 -5.88 -21.32
CA ASP A 23 -14.48 -6.06 -20.20
C ASP A 23 -13.00 -6.00 -20.62
N LYS A 24 -12.68 -6.16 -21.90
CA LYS A 24 -11.28 -6.16 -22.37
C LYS A 24 -10.75 -4.76 -22.68
N THR A 25 -11.61 -3.77 -22.93
CA THR A 25 -11.20 -2.40 -23.29
C THR A 25 -10.88 -1.51 -22.08
N GLN A 26 -11.26 -1.90 -20.85
CA GLN A 26 -11.16 -1.01 -19.68
C GLN A 26 -9.75 -0.90 -19.07
N LEU A 27 -8.81 -1.77 -19.44
CA LEU A 27 -7.46 -1.80 -18.83
C LEU A 27 -6.32 -1.27 -19.72
N LEU A 28 -6.58 -0.97 -20.99
CA LEU A 28 -5.55 -0.54 -21.94
C LEU A 28 -4.98 0.87 -21.68
N TRP A 29 -5.53 1.63 -20.72
CA TRP A 29 -5.14 3.02 -20.49
C TRP A 29 -3.92 3.17 -19.57
N TYR A 30 -3.38 2.10 -19.00
CA TYR A 30 -2.20 2.15 -18.12
C TYR A 30 -1.10 1.19 -18.59
N ASP A 31 -0.38 1.56 -19.64
CA ASP A 31 0.90 0.92 -19.95
C ASP A 31 1.96 1.40 -18.94
N PRO A 32 2.60 0.51 -18.18
CA PRO A 32 3.69 0.90 -17.30
C PRO A 32 4.84 1.51 -18.13
N PRO A 33 5.62 2.44 -17.53
CA PRO A 33 6.77 3.01 -18.22
C PRO A 33 7.71 1.88 -18.70
N ARG A 34 8.11 1.92 -19.97
CA ARG A 34 8.96 0.88 -20.60
C ARG A 34 10.34 0.72 -19.98
N HIS A 35 10.79 1.69 -19.18
CA HIS A 35 12.10 1.64 -18.56
C HIS A 35 12.03 0.85 -17.24
N PRO A 36 12.90 -0.16 -17.03
CA PRO A 36 12.81 -1.10 -15.89
C PRO A 36 12.89 -0.38 -14.54
N PHE A 37 13.75 0.63 -14.42
CA PHE A 37 13.88 1.44 -13.21
C PHE A 37 12.60 2.19 -12.84
N TRP A 38 11.98 2.89 -13.79
CA TRP A 38 10.73 3.63 -13.55
C TRP A 38 9.56 2.70 -13.25
N CYS A 39 9.54 1.53 -13.90
CA CYS A 39 8.59 0.47 -13.60
C CYS A 39 8.74 0.01 -12.14
N LEU A 40 9.98 -0.23 -11.68
CA LEU A 40 10.28 -0.61 -10.30
C LEU A 40 9.88 0.48 -9.30
N CYS A 41 10.28 1.75 -9.54
CA CYS A 41 9.92 2.86 -8.67
C CYS A 41 8.41 3.06 -8.60
N PHE A 42 7.70 2.96 -9.72
CA PHE A 42 6.25 3.07 -9.75
C PHE A 42 5.60 1.92 -8.97
N LYS A 43 6.07 0.70 -9.15
CA LYS A 43 5.59 -0.48 -8.42
C LYS A 43 5.88 -0.37 -6.91
N ALA A 44 7.04 0.11 -6.53
CA ALA A 44 7.39 0.42 -5.14
C ALA A 44 6.46 1.51 -4.58
N LEU A 45 6.21 2.59 -5.31
CA LEU A 45 5.27 3.65 -4.92
C LEU A 45 3.85 3.11 -4.75
N CYS A 46 3.37 2.25 -5.65
CA CYS A 46 2.07 1.59 -5.53
C CYS A 46 2.01 0.67 -4.31
N LEU A 47 3.06 -0.11 -4.06
CA LEU A 47 3.15 -0.99 -2.91
C LEU A 47 3.20 -0.20 -1.59
N ILE A 48 3.95 0.90 -1.56
CA ILE A 48 4.01 1.79 -0.39
C ILE A 48 2.66 2.46 -0.15
N ALA A 49 2.03 3.01 -1.19
CA ALA A 49 0.79 3.76 -1.06
C ALA A 49 -0.45 2.88 -0.81
N ILE A 50 -0.49 1.67 -1.39
CA ILE A 50 -1.74 0.87 -1.49
C ILE A 50 -1.54 -0.55 -0.96
N SER A 51 -0.32 -0.96 -0.60
CA SER A 51 0.01 -2.33 -0.13
C SER A 51 -0.41 -3.45 -1.08
N LYS A 52 -0.92 -3.14 -2.29
CA LYS A 52 -1.29 -4.09 -3.33
C LYS A 52 -0.66 -3.68 -4.67
N PRO A 53 -0.04 -4.62 -5.39
CA PRO A 53 0.67 -4.33 -6.63
C PRO A 53 -0.25 -4.19 -7.86
N SER A 54 -1.54 -4.54 -7.78
CA SER A 54 -2.43 -4.54 -8.95
C SER A 54 -3.41 -3.35 -9.00
N VAL A 55 -3.39 -2.65 -10.13
CA VAL A 55 -4.34 -1.56 -10.44
C VAL A 55 -5.75 -2.12 -10.67
N ASN A 56 -5.88 -3.39 -11.10
CA ASN A 56 -7.16 -4.04 -11.40
C ASN A 56 -8.09 -4.08 -10.18
N HIS A 57 -7.52 -4.17 -8.97
CA HIS A 57 -8.29 -4.11 -7.74
C HIS A 57 -9.03 -2.78 -7.56
N TRP A 58 -8.54 -1.69 -8.15
CA TRP A 58 -9.19 -0.37 -8.07
C TRP A 58 -10.53 -0.33 -8.78
N ASP A 59 -10.71 -1.06 -9.88
CA ASP A 59 -11.97 -1.01 -10.60
C ASP A 59 -13.08 -1.76 -9.85
N ASP A 60 -12.76 -2.90 -9.26
CA ASP A 60 -13.70 -3.61 -8.38
C ASP A 60 -14.12 -2.77 -7.17
N LEU A 61 -13.18 -1.98 -6.68
CA LEU A 61 -13.37 -1.05 -5.58
C LEU A 61 -14.26 0.14 -5.98
N ILE A 62 -14.02 0.73 -7.16
CA ILE A 62 -14.79 1.87 -7.71
C ILE A 62 -16.22 1.46 -8.04
N ASN A 63 -16.39 0.26 -8.62
CA ASN A 63 -17.68 -0.30 -8.97
C ASN A 63 -18.52 -0.66 -7.74
N GLY A 64 -17.96 -0.52 -6.52
CA GLY A 64 -18.69 -0.64 -5.27
C GLY A 64 -19.17 -2.06 -4.98
N ARG A 65 -18.61 -3.06 -5.69
CA ARG A 65 -18.96 -4.48 -5.49
C ARG A 65 -18.53 -4.99 -4.12
N LYS A 66 -17.56 -4.32 -3.47
CA LYS A 66 -16.91 -4.81 -2.24
C LYS A 66 -16.67 -3.70 -1.21
N LYS A 67 -17.74 -3.15 -0.64
CA LYS A 67 -17.65 -2.09 0.39
C LYS A 67 -16.90 -2.53 1.65
N GLU A 68 -17.04 -3.80 2.03
CA GLU A 68 -16.39 -4.37 3.24
C GLU A 68 -14.87 -4.46 3.07
N GLU A 69 -14.38 -5.00 1.94
CA GLU A 69 -12.94 -5.06 1.65
C GLU A 69 -12.30 -3.66 1.66
N TRP A 70 -13.04 -2.64 1.23
CA TRP A 70 -12.53 -1.28 1.26
C TRP A 70 -12.43 -0.70 2.67
N ALA A 71 -13.42 -0.93 3.53
CA ALA A 71 -13.37 -0.49 4.91
C ALA A 71 -12.18 -1.12 5.66
N GLU A 72 -11.91 -2.39 5.38
CA GLU A 72 -10.75 -3.10 5.89
C GLU A 72 -9.44 -2.52 5.35
N HIS A 73 -9.36 -2.25 4.04
CA HIS A 73 -8.19 -1.62 3.43
C HIS A 73 -7.92 -0.23 4.02
N LYS A 74 -8.96 0.60 4.20
CA LYS A 74 -8.84 1.91 4.86
C LYS A 74 -8.26 1.74 6.26
N LYS A 75 -8.83 0.83 7.06
CA LYS A 75 -8.37 0.55 8.43
C LYS A 75 -6.89 0.18 8.43
N MET A 76 -6.45 -0.69 7.51
CA MET A 76 -5.06 -1.08 7.38
C MET A 76 -4.14 0.11 7.04
N VAL A 77 -4.52 0.96 6.08
CA VAL A 77 -3.70 2.13 5.69
C VAL A 77 -3.63 3.16 6.82
N THR A 78 -4.76 3.44 7.48
CA THR A 78 -4.83 4.36 8.62
C THR A 78 -3.99 3.86 9.79
N ASP A 79 -4.07 2.57 10.11
CA ASP A 79 -3.25 1.95 11.18
C ASP A 79 -1.75 2.05 10.86
N ARG A 80 -1.37 1.73 9.62
CA ARG A 80 0.02 1.85 9.16
C ARG A 80 0.54 3.28 9.23
N LEU A 81 -0.25 4.26 8.76
CA LEU A 81 0.10 5.69 8.84
C LEU A 81 0.20 6.16 10.31
N GLY A 82 -0.70 5.68 11.18
CA GLY A 82 -0.64 5.94 12.61
C GLY A 82 0.67 5.44 13.23
N ASN A 83 1.05 4.19 12.95
CA ASN A 83 2.30 3.60 13.40
C ASN A 83 3.52 4.38 12.87
N MET A 84 3.51 4.79 11.59
CA MET A 84 4.57 5.62 11.01
C MET A 84 4.70 6.99 11.69
N ASN A 85 3.58 7.63 12.04
CA ASN A 85 3.61 8.90 12.77
C ASN A 85 4.17 8.75 14.19
N VAL A 86 3.83 7.67 14.89
CA VAL A 86 4.44 7.35 16.20
C VAL A 86 5.95 7.17 16.04
N THR A 87 6.40 6.40 15.04
CA THR A 87 7.83 6.23 14.76
C THR A 87 8.52 7.55 14.39
N ALA A 88 7.90 8.39 13.57
CA ALA A 88 8.43 9.72 13.23
C ALA A 88 8.57 10.60 14.47
N GLY A 89 7.60 10.57 15.39
CA GLY A 89 7.66 11.25 16.68
C GLY A 89 8.84 10.78 17.52
N LEU A 90 9.07 9.46 17.62
CA LEU A 90 10.22 8.90 18.34
C LEU A 90 11.55 9.37 17.73
N VAL A 91 11.70 9.29 16.40
CA VAL A 91 12.89 9.76 15.68
C VAL A 91 13.12 11.26 15.93
N LEU A 92 12.05 12.05 15.94
CA LEU A 92 12.10 13.48 16.22
C LEU A 92 12.55 13.76 17.66
N THR A 93 11.98 13.08 18.65
CA THR A 93 12.38 13.20 20.06
C THR A 93 13.84 12.80 20.25
N THR A 94 14.28 11.68 19.68
CA THR A 94 15.68 11.24 19.75
C THR A 94 16.62 12.27 19.12
N SER A 95 16.27 12.80 17.94
CA SER A 95 17.06 13.84 17.29
C SER A 95 17.11 15.13 18.12
N ALA A 96 15.97 15.53 18.72
CA ALA A 96 15.89 16.71 19.58
C ALA A 96 16.73 16.55 20.85
N VAL A 97 16.76 15.36 21.46
CA VAL A 97 17.63 15.06 22.59
C VAL A 97 19.09 15.22 22.16
N PHE A 98 19.53 14.62 21.06
CA PHE A 98 20.91 14.77 20.59
C PHE A 98 21.31 16.21 20.29
N ILE A 99 20.39 17.02 19.76
CA ILE A 99 20.62 18.44 19.47
C ILE A 99 20.70 19.28 20.75
N SER A 100 19.88 18.97 21.75
CA SER A 100 19.75 19.79 22.97
C SER A 100 20.72 19.41 24.08
N THR A 101 21.18 18.16 24.13
CA THR A 101 22.11 17.72 25.17
C THR A 101 23.55 17.98 24.76
N GLN A 102 24.29 18.74 25.57
CA GLN A 102 25.75 18.78 25.44
C GLN A 102 26.33 17.41 25.77
N PRO A 103 27.37 16.95 25.05
CA PRO A 103 28.02 15.68 25.35
C PRO A 103 28.54 15.68 26.79
N PRO A 104 28.03 14.83 27.69
CA PRO A 104 28.56 14.74 29.06
C PRO A 104 30.04 14.29 29.06
N PHE A 105 30.49 13.63 27.98
CA PHE A 105 31.87 13.18 27.82
C PHE A 105 32.38 13.40 26.39
N GLN A 106 32.97 14.57 26.13
CA GLN A 106 33.64 14.89 24.86
C GLN A 106 34.64 13.82 24.36
N PRO A 107 35.42 13.12 25.21
CA PRO A 107 36.36 12.10 24.73
C PRO A 107 35.70 10.78 24.29
N LEU A 108 34.44 10.56 24.64
CA LEU A 108 33.74 9.28 24.39
C LEU A 108 33.08 9.28 23.02
N MET A 109 32.47 10.39 22.62
CA MET A 109 31.77 10.49 21.35
C MET A 109 31.57 11.98 21.02
N PRO A 110 32.43 12.59 20.19
CA PRO A 110 32.28 13.98 19.77
C PRO A 110 31.16 14.10 18.71
N TYR A 111 29.91 13.85 19.09
CA TYR A 111 28.75 14.11 18.24
C TYR A 111 28.51 15.61 17.98
N ALA A 112 29.31 16.49 18.61
CA ALA A 112 29.40 17.92 18.34
C ALA A 112 30.25 18.27 17.09
N SER A 113 30.76 17.29 16.34
CA SER A 113 31.37 17.57 15.04
C SER A 113 30.36 18.23 14.09
N HIS A 114 30.79 19.24 13.33
CA HIS A 114 29.91 19.99 12.44
C HIS A 114 29.12 19.07 11.48
N GLY A 115 29.75 18.00 10.98
CA GLY A 115 29.09 17.03 10.10
C GLY A 115 27.95 16.26 10.77
N SER A 116 28.17 15.74 11.98
CA SER A 116 27.14 15.03 12.74
C SER A 116 25.98 15.95 13.09
N TYR A 117 26.27 17.20 13.48
CA TYR A 117 25.26 18.19 13.82
C TYR A 117 24.34 18.53 12.63
N ILE A 118 24.91 18.80 11.45
CA ILE A 118 24.12 19.10 10.24
C ILE A 118 23.22 17.91 9.87
N LEU A 119 23.74 16.68 9.95
CA LEU A 119 22.95 15.48 9.67
C LEU A 119 21.82 15.29 10.68
N GLN A 120 22.05 15.54 11.97
CA GLN A 120 21.01 15.47 13.01
C GLN A 120 19.91 16.52 12.80
N VAL A 121 20.27 17.76 12.47
CA VAL A 121 19.29 18.81 12.15
C VAL A 121 18.50 18.45 10.89
N SER A 122 19.15 17.91 9.86
CA SER A 122 18.47 17.45 8.65
C SER A 122 17.49 16.31 8.93
N SER A 123 17.88 15.35 9.78
CA SER A 123 17.03 14.27 10.25
C SER A 123 15.81 14.81 11.00
N PHE A 124 16.03 15.77 11.91
CA PHE A 124 14.96 16.40 12.69
C PHE A 124 13.94 17.10 11.79
N VAL A 125 14.40 17.92 10.84
CA VAL A 125 13.51 18.62 9.90
C VAL A 125 12.76 17.63 9.00
N ALA A 126 13.44 16.60 8.48
CA ALA A 126 12.81 15.57 7.66
C ALA A 126 11.76 14.77 8.44
N ALA A 127 12.02 14.43 9.71
CA ALA A 127 11.06 13.76 10.59
C ALA A 127 9.84 14.66 10.86
N LEU A 128 10.05 15.94 11.10
CA LEU A 128 8.97 16.91 11.32
C LEU A 128 8.08 17.06 10.08
N ILE A 129 8.68 17.19 8.89
CA ILE A 129 7.95 17.26 7.62
C ILE A 129 7.18 15.96 7.38
N SER A 130 7.78 14.81 7.66
CA SER A 130 7.13 13.50 7.57
C SER A 130 5.91 13.43 8.50
N LEU A 131 6.06 13.85 9.76
CA LEU A 131 5.00 13.82 10.77
C LEU A 131 3.85 14.76 10.39
N MET A 132 4.15 15.99 9.96
CA MET A 132 3.15 16.95 9.51
C MET A 132 2.39 16.40 8.30
N THR A 133 3.11 15.92 7.28
CA THR A 133 2.47 15.41 6.06
C THR A 133 1.67 14.13 6.34
N GLY A 134 2.19 13.21 7.15
CA GLY A 134 1.48 12.00 7.55
C GLY A 134 0.20 12.30 8.32
N THR A 135 0.23 13.28 9.22
CA THR A 135 -0.96 13.75 9.95
C THR A 135 -1.97 14.43 9.02
N SER A 136 -1.52 15.30 8.11
CA SER A 136 -2.40 15.92 7.11
C SER A 136 -3.07 14.87 6.21
N VAL A 137 -2.31 13.87 5.75
CA VAL A 137 -2.83 12.76 4.96
C VAL A 137 -3.87 11.98 5.77
N LEU A 138 -3.61 11.65 7.03
CA LEU A 138 -4.58 10.99 7.91
C LEU A 138 -5.90 11.77 8.05
N ILE A 139 -5.82 13.09 8.26
CA ILE A 139 -7.01 13.96 8.36
C ILE A 139 -7.78 13.95 7.04
N ILE A 140 -7.08 14.05 5.90
CA ILE A 140 -7.71 13.97 4.57
C ILE A 140 -8.36 12.60 4.38
N TYR A 141 -7.69 11.51 4.76
CA TYR A 141 -8.25 10.15 4.72
C TYR A 141 -9.45 9.96 5.63
N ASP A 142 -9.50 10.65 6.77
CA ASP A 142 -10.65 10.52 7.66
C ASP A 142 -11.84 11.32 7.14
N THR A 143 -11.60 12.57 6.73
CA THR A 143 -12.62 13.53 6.24
C THR A 143 -13.17 13.18 4.86
N CYS A 144 -12.35 12.73 3.92
CA CYS A 144 -12.77 12.49 2.53
C CYS A 144 -13.43 11.13 2.30
N TYR A 145 -13.49 10.27 3.32
CA TYR A 145 -13.94 8.87 3.17
C TYR A 145 -15.43 8.66 3.41
N GLY A 146 -16.25 9.67 3.13
CA GLY A 146 -17.66 9.45 2.81
C GLY A 146 -17.78 8.65 1.50
N ASN A 147 -18.74 7.71 1.42
CA ASN A 147 -18.96 6.87 0.23
C ASN A 147 -19.16 7.68 -1.08
N ALA A 148 -19.65 8.92 -0.98
CA ALA A 148 -19.90 9.79 -2.13
C ALA A 148 -18.64 10.53 -2.60
N ASP A 149 -17.81 11.02 -1.68
CA ASP A 149 -16.66 11.87 -2.00
C ASP A 149 -15.50 11.07 -2.58
N MET A 150 -15.31 9.84 -2.12
CA MET A 150 -14.28 8.96 -2.67
C MET A 150 -14.50 8.67 -4.15
N LYS A 151 -15.75 8.42 -4.59
CA LYS A 151 -16.05 8.24 -6.01
C LYS A 151 -15.70 9.49 -6.83
N ARG A 152 -15.94 10.68 -6.27
CA ARG A 152 -15.57 11.96 -6.90
C ARG A 152 -14.06 12.13 -6.99
N ILE A 153 -13.33 11.81 -5.92
CA ILE A 153 -11.86 11.87 -5.88
C ILE A 153 -11.27 10.89 -6.89
N LEU A 154 -11.72 9.63 -6.90
CA LEU A 154 -11.21 8.62 -7.84
C LEU A 154 -11.53 8.95 -9.29
N LYS A 155 -12.72 9.49 -9.56
CA LYS A 155 -13.07 9.98 -10.90
C LYS A 155 -12.18 11.16 -11.31
N SER A 156 -11.81 12.03 -10.37
CA SER A 156 -10.86 13.13 -10.61
C SER A 156 -9.44 12.63 -10.86
N LEU A 157 -9.01 11.59 -10.13
CA LEU A 157 -7.70 10.95 -10.31
C LEU A 157 -7.60 10.20 -11.65
N LYS A 158 -8.66 9.50 -12.07
CA LYS A 158 -8.72 8.83 -13.38
C LYS A 158 -8.64 9.80 -14.57
N ARG A 159 -8.96 11.09 -14.38
CA ARG A 159 -8.94 12.09 -15.46
C ARG A 159 -7.52 12.40 -15.98
N SER A 160 -6.47 12.17 -15.18
CA SER A 160 -5.09 12.48 -15.58
C SER A 160 -4.08 11.54 -14.92
N ARG A 161 -3.21 10.92 -15.74
CA ARG A 161 -2.11 10.06 -15.26
C ARG A 161 -1.19 10.80 -14.29
N LEU A 162 -0.89 12.08 -14.55
CA LEU A 162 -0.01 12.89 -13.71
C LEU A 162 -0.61 13.15 -12.32
N ARG A 163 -1.93 13.37 -12.24
CA ARG A 163 -2.61 13.56 -10.95
C ARG A 163 -2.57 12.30 -10.11
N LEU A 164 -2.78 11.13 -10.73
CA LEU A 164 -2.68 9.85 -10.05
C LEU A 164 -1.27 9.62 -9.50
N VAL A 165 -0.23 9.85 -10.31
CA VAL A 165 1.17 9.74 -9.87
C VAL A 165 1.48 10.73 -8.74
N CYS A 166 1.04 11.98 -8.87
CA CYS A 166 1.22 13.00 -7.83
C CYS A 166 0.54 12.59 -6.51
N SER A 167 -0.69 12.08 -6.56
CA SER A 167 -1.37 11.58 -5.37
C SER A 167 -0.69 10.36 -4.75
N LEU A 168 -0.20 9.41 -5.57
CA LEU A 168 0.60 8.29 -5.06
C LEU A 168 1.88 8.77 -4.36
N ILE A 169 2.58 9.75 -4.96
CA ILE A 169 3.77 10.36 -4.36
C ILE A 169 3.39 11.04 -3.05
N LEU A 170 2.30 11.83 -3.01
CA LEU A 170 1.84 12.49 -1.78
C LEU A 170 1.48 11.49 -0.67
N MET A 171 0.87 10.35 -1.01
CA MET A 171 0.58 9.29 -0.04
C MET A 171 1.84 8.54 0.42
N ALA A 172 2.81 8.33 -0.48
CA ALA A 172 4.08 7.68 -0.17
C ALA A 172 5.08 8.63 0.53
N TYR A 173 4.88 9.94 0.41
CA TYR A 173 5.82 10.96 0.86
C TYR A 173 6.15 10.89 2.35
N PRO A 174 5.19 10.70 3.29
CA PRO A 174 5.52 10.51 4.71
C PRO A 174 6.46 9.32 4.92
N SER A 175 6.21 8.20 4.24
CA SER A 175 7.08 7.02 4.34
C SER A 175 8.48 7.29 3.78
N LEU A 176 8.59 8.00 2.67
CA LEU A 176 9.87 8.35 2.05
C LEU A 176 10.66 9.34 2.92
N ALA A 177 9.99 10.39 3.42
CA ALA A 177 10.60 11.39 4.29
C ALA A 177 11.09 10.76 5.61
N LEU A 178 10.29 9.87 6.21
CA LEU A 178 10.70 9.11 7.40
C LEU A 178 11.90 8.20 7.12
N ALA A 179 11.92 7.50 5.99
CA ALA A 179 13.06 6.67 5.59
C ALA A 179 14.34 7.51 5.44
N VAL A 180 14.25 8.65 4.74
CA VAL A 180 15.38 9.58 4.57
C VAL A 180 15.86 10.13 5.91
N SER A 181 14.93 10.54 6.79
CA SER A 181 15.25 11.00 8.15
C SER A 181 15.99 9.94 8.96
N THR A 182 15.48 8.70 8.94
CA THR A 182 16.09 7.57 9.64
C THR A 182 17.49 7.27 9.10
N MET A 183 17.67 7.26 7.78
CA MET A 183 18.98 7.06 7.16
C MET A 183 19.96 8.17 7.50
N ALA A 184 19.50 9.43 7.55
CA ALA A 184 20.32 10.57 7.96
C ALA A 184 20.75 10.46 9.44
N LEU A 185 19.83 10.09 10.34
CA LEU A 185 20.12 9.87 11.76
C LEU A 185 21.12 8.73 11.95
N LEU A 186 20.90 7.60 11.27
CA LEU A 186 21.81 6.45 11.30
C LEU A 186 23.20 6.83 10.80
N THR A 187 23.29 7.62 9.73
CA THR A 187 24.56 8.11 9.19
C THR A 187 25.25 9.05 10.17
N ALA A 188 24.50 9.94 10.84
CA ALA A 188 25.04 10.83 11.86
C ALA A 188 25.65 10.04 13.03
N VAL A 189 24.90 9.07 13.57
CA VAL A 189 25.35 8.20 14.66
C VAL A 189 26.55 7.35 14.24
N PHE A 190 26.55 6.86 12.99
CA PHE A 190 27.66 6.11 12.42
C PHE A 190 28.93 6.96 12.38
N VAL A 191 28.87 8.15 11.78
CA VAL A 191 30.01 9.08 11.72
C VAL A 191 30.50 9.42 13.13
N ALA A 192 29.60 9.76 14.05
CA ALA A 192 29.95 10.06 15.44
C ALA A 192 30.65 8.87 16.14
N GLY A 193 30.18 7.65 15.93
CA GLY A 193 30.77 6.43 16.50
C GLY A 193 32.15 6.11 15.92
N PHE A 194 32.33 6.27 14.61
CA PHE A 194 33.62 6.05 13.96
C PHE A 194 34.68 7.09 14.35
N THR A 195 34.27 8.32 14.63
CA THR A 195 35.15 9.38 15.13
C THR A 195 35.53 9.26 16.61
N SER A 196 34.94 8.32 17.35
CA SER A 196 35.31 8.08 18.75
C SER A 196 36.73 7.52 18.86
N ASP A 197 37.51 7.93 19.85
CA ASP A 197 38.85 7.36 20.08
C ASP A 197 38.79 5.95 20.67
N LYS A 198 37.63 5.53 21.21
CA LYS A 198 37.49 4.24 21.89
C LYS A 198 37.15 3.11 20.92
N LEU A 199 38.02 2.09 20.87
CA LEU A 199 37.83 0.88 20.06
C LEU A 199 36.47 0.21 20.30
N PHE A 200 36.02 0.13 21.56
CA PHE A 200 34.75 -0.49 21.92
C PHE A 200 33.55 0.20 21.22
N VAL A 201 33.55 1.53 21.16
CA VAL A 201 32.49 2.30 20.49
C VAL A 201 32.51 2.02 18.99
N LYS A 202 33.70 1.98 18.37
CA LYS A 202 33.83 1.65 16.94
C LYS A 202 33.28 0.25 16.61
N ILE A 203 33.64 -0.75 17.42
CA ILE A 203 33.15 -2.13 17.23
C ILE A 203 31.63 -2.17 17.37
N LEU A 204 31.07 -1.54 18.41
CA LEU A 204 29.63 -1.53 18.65
C LEU A 204 28.87 -0.84 17.51
N THR A 205 29.35 0.30 17.03
CA THR A 205 28.77 1.02 15.88
C THR A 205 28.86 0.19 14.60
N ALA A 206 30.00 -0.46 14.33
CA ALA A 206 30.18 -1.31 13.17
C ALA A 206 29.25 -2.53 13.18
N VAL A 207 29.10 -3.22 14.32
CA VAL A 207 28.19 -4.36 14.49
C VAL A 207 26.74 -3.92 14.30
N THR A 208 26.36 -2.78 14.87
CA THR A 208 25.00 -2.23 14.73
C THR A 208 24.70 -1.92 13.26
N TYR A 209 25.64 -1.26 12.56
CA TYR A 209 25.48 -0.94 11.15
C TYR A 209 25.40 -2.19 10.27
N LEU A 210 26.28 -3.18 10.51
CA LEU A 210 26.26 -4.45 9.80
C LEU A 210 24.92 -5.18 10.00
N THR A 211 24.40 -5.19 11.23
CA THR A 211 23.10 -5.78 11.54
C THR A 211 21.97 -5.09 10.79
N LEU A 212 21.99 -3.75 10.70
CA LEU A 212 21.00 -2.99 9.94
C LEU A 212 21.08 -3.26 8.43
N VAL A 213 22.28 -3.34 7.87
CA VAL A 213 22.48 -3.67 6.45
C VAL A 213 21.98 -5.08 6.16
N LEU A 214 22.30 -6.06 7.02
CA LEU A 214 21.80 -7.44 6.89
C LEU A 214 20.27 -7.49 6.97
N LEU A 215 19.67 -6.75 7.91
CA LEU A 215 18.21 -6.67 8.02
C LEU A 215 17.58 -6.04 6.78
N ALA A 216 18.19 -5.00 6.22
CA ALA A 216 17.73 -4.36 4.99
C ALA A 216 17.82 -5.32 3.78
N VAL A 217 18.93 -6.05 3.65
CA VAL A 217 19.10 -7.08 2.59
C VAL A 217 18.08 -8.20 2.76
N LEU A 218 17.87 -8.69 3.98
CA LEU A 218 16.86 -9.70 4.29
C LEU A 218 15.45 -9.20 3.94
N ALA A 219 15.13 -7.95 4.30
CA ALA A 219 13.85 -7.33 3.96
C ALA A 219 13.68 -7.25 2.44
N VAL A 220 14.66 -6.72 1.71
CA VAL A 220 14.63 -6.66 0.24
C VAL A 220 14.47 -8.06 -0.34
N TYR A 221 15.20 -9.06 0.16
CA TYR A 221 15.09 -10.44 -0.29
C TYR A 221 13.67 -11.00 -0.07
N VAL A 222 13.11 -10.86 1.13
CA VAL A 222 11.76 -11.31 1.47
C VAL A 222 10.70 -10.60 0.63
N PHE A 223 10.82 -9.29 0.41
CA PHE A 223 9.90 -8.54 -0.45
C PHE A 223 10.06 -8.86 -1.93
N SER A 224 11.25 -9.30 -2.35
CA SER A 224 11.52 -9.69 -3.73
C SER A 224 11.06 -11.11 -4.05
N ALA A 225 10.91 -12.00 -3.05
CA ALA A 225 10.51 -13.39 -3.32
C ALA A 225 9.14 -13.51 -4.02
N PRO A 226 8.04 -12.89 -3.52
CA PRO A 226 6.75 -12.91 -4.22
C PRO A 226 6.79 -12.23 -5.60
N TRP A 227 7.75 -11.33 -5.79
CA TRP A 227 7.94 -10.60 -7.03
C TRP A 227 8.47 -11.48 -8.16
N PHE A 228 9.45 -12.32 -7.85
CA PHE A 228 10.06 -13.22 -8.83
C PHE A 228 9.08 -14.31 -9.25
N ASP A 229 8.24 -14.80 -8.34
CA ASP A 229 7.21 -15.80 -8.66
C ASP A 229 6.21 -15.25 -9.70
N SER A 230 5.78 -13.99 -9.55
CA SER A 230 4.86 -13.35 -10.51
C SER A 230 5.47 -13.11 -11.91
N ILE A 231 6.80 -13.08 -12.05
CA ILE A 231 7.45 -12.94 -13.36
C ILE A 231 7.62 -14.29 -14.04
N ASN A 232 7.82 -15.34 -13.24
CA ASN A 232 8.11 -16.68 -13.74
C ASN A 232 6.85 -17.49 -14.06
N ASP A 233 5.67 -17.04 -13.64
CA ASP A 233 4.40 -17.66 -14.01
C ASP A 233 4.11 -17.35 -15.50
N PRO A 234 4.36 -18.29 -16.43
CA PRO A 234 4.14 -18.07 -17.84
C PRO A 234 2.63 -17.96 -18.05
N ASP A 235 2.20 -16.88 -18.70
CA ASP A 235 0.79 -16.60 -18.95
C ASP A 235 0.10 -17.88 -19.49
N PRO A 236 -0.88 -18.47 -18.78
CA PRO A 236 -1.49 -19.74 -19.17
C PRO A 236 -2.28 -19.67 -20.49
N ALA A 237 -2.32 -18.48 -21.11
CA ALA A 237 -2.98 -18.19 -22.38
C ALA A 237 -2.42 -18.99 -23.58
N ASP A 238 -1.21 -19.56 -23.50
CA ASP A 238 -0.64 -20.39 -24.58
C ASP A 238 -0.94 -21.90 -24.44
N SER A 239 -1.77 -22.31 -23.48
CA SER A 239 -2.17 -23.72 -23.32
C SER A 239 -3.45 -24.11 -24.09
N HIS A 240 -4.06 -23.17 -24.82
CA HIS A 240 -5.15 -23.45 -25.75
C HIS A 240 -4.61 -24.00 -27.07
N ASP A 241 -4.21 -25.28 -27.12
CA ASP A 241 -4.24 -26.13 -28.33
C ASP A 241 -3.84 -27.59 -28.04
N ARG A 242 -4.51 -28.23 -27.07
CA ARG A 242 -4.65 -29.70 -27.07
C ARG A 242 -6.12 -30.11 -27.04
N PRO A 243 -6.69 -30.60 -28.16
CA PRO A 243 -8.00 -31.20 -28.15
C PRO A 243 -7.93 -32.52 -27.37
N SER A 244 -8.35 -32.47 -26.10
CA SER A 244 -8.57 -33.66 -25.28
C SER A 244 -9.93 -34.26 -25.66
N SER A 245 -9.93 -35.15 -26.66
CA SER A 245 -11.04 -36.05 -26.93
C SER A 245 -11.08 -37.15 -25.86
N GLY A 246 -12.03 -37.07 -24.93
CA GLY A 246 -12.28 -38.14 -23.95
C GLY A 246 -13.63 -37.97 -23.23
N PRO A 247 -14.39 -39.05 -22.99
CA PRO A 247 -15.84 -39.02 -23.01
C PRO A 247 -16.50 -38.62 -21.68
N LYS A 248 -17.69 -38.02 -21.84
CA LYS A 248 -18.72 -37.77 -20.82
C LYS A 248 -18.92 -38.97 -19.90
N GLY A 249 -18.61 -38.77 -18.62
CA GLY A 249 -19.12 -39.56 -17.51
C GLY A 249 -20.05 -38.68 -16.68
N ASP A 250 -21.35 -38.91 -16.83
CA ASP A 250 -22.39 -38.37 -15.95
C ASP A 250 -22.13 -38.84 -14.52
N SER A 251 -22.27 -37.96 -13.51
CA SER A 251 -22.79 -38.32 -12.18
C SER A 251 -22.76 -37.17 -11.16
N VAL A 252 -23.98 -36.88 -10.68
CA VAL A 252 -24.33 -36.63 -9.27
C VAL A 252 -24.06 -35.22 -8.72
N VAL A 253 -25.12 -34.42 -8.89
CA VAL A 253 -25.56 -33.32 -8.02
C VAL A 253 -25.51 -33.77 -6.54
N SER A 254 -24.69 -33.10 -5.73
CA SER A 254 -24.84 -33.11 -4.27
C SER A 254 -25.11 -31.69 -3.80
N HIS A 255 -26.40 -31.42 -3.57
CA HIS A 255 -26.91 -30.25 -2.86
C HIS A 255 -26.27 -30.21 -1.46
N ARG A 256 -25.58 -29.11 -1.12
CA ARG A 256 -25.22 -28.81 0.27
C ARG A 256 -25.67 -27.39 0.58
N GLU A 257 -26.81 -27.29 1.27
CA GLU A 257 -27.24 -26.08 1.97
C GLU A 257 -26.15 -25.68 2.96
N ILE A 258 -25.65 -24.45 2.84
CA ILE A 258 -24.89 -23.80 3.90
C ILE A 258 -25.79 -22.71 4.48
N GLU A 259 -26.35 -23.06 5.63
CA GLU A 259 -27.15 -22.21 6.50
C GLU A 259 -26.26 -21.06 7.05
N TYR A 260 -26.40 -19.87 6.48
CA TYR A 260 -25.75 -18.65 7.00
C TYR A 260 -26.56 -18.11 8.18
N SER A 261 -26.16 -18.50 9.39
CA SER A 261 -26.70 -17.97 10.64
C SER A 261 -26.23 -16.53 10.87
N GLY A 262 -27.11 -15.58 10.57
CA GLY A 262 -26.89 -14.15 10.72
C GLY A 262 -26.96 -13.70 12.19
N SER A 263 -25.79 -13.44 12.80
CA SER A 263 -25.72 -12.76 14.09
C SER A 263 -25.74 -11.23 13.90
N ARG A 264 -26.92 -10.62 14.04
CA ARG A 264 -27.09 -9.16 14.15
C ARG A 264 -26.55 -8.67 15.49
N ILE A 265 -25.37 -8.04 15.46
CA ILE A 265 -24.87 -7.26 16.59
C ILE A 265 -25.58 -5.89 16.58
N LYS A 266 -26.44 -5.66 17.57
CA LYS A 266 -27.08 -4.36 17.85
C LYS A 266 -26.04 -3.40 18.48
N PRO A 267 -25.82 -2.18 17.94
CA PRO A 267 -24.98 -1.21 18.62
C PRO A 267 -25.67 -0.66 19.88
N ARG A 268 -24.96 -0.75 20.99
CA ARG A 268 -25.34 -0.25 22.32
C ARG A 268 -25.21 1.28 22.33
N ARG A 269 -26.35 1.97 22.31
CA ARG A 269 -26.48 3.43 22.50
C ARG A 269 -25.92 3.77 23.88
N LYS A 270 -24.80 4.51 23.96
CA LYS A 270 -24.33 5.12 25.20
C LYS A 270 -25.06 6.44 25.37
N GLU A 271 -25.87 6.53 26.42
CA GLU A 271 -26.42 7.80 26.90
C GLU A 271 -25.31 8.56 27.63
N LEU A 272 -25.16 9.84 27.28
CA LEU A 272 -24.32 10.81 27.99
C LEU A 272 -25.14 11.40 29.13
N VAL A 273 -24.58 11.38 30.33
CA VAL A 273 -24.88 12.31 31.44
C VAL A 273 -23.61 13.11 31.68
#